data_AF-A0A352TSD7-F1
#
_entry.id   AF-A0A352TSD7-F1
#
_cell.length_a   1.000
_cell.length_b   1.000
_cell.length_c   1.000
_cell.angle_alpha   90.00
_cell.angle_beta   90.00
_cell.angle_gamma   90.00
#
_symmetry.space_group_name_H-M   'P 1'
#
loop_
_entity.id
_entity.type
_entity.pdbx_description
1 polymer ?
#
loop_
_entity_poly.entity_id
_entity_poly.type
_entity_poly.pdbx_seq_one_letter_code
_entity_poly.pdbx_strand_id
1 'polypeptide(L)'
;MKIRLLFILTLILNFSSVSDVNSEISNKSILNEVFLGCVNEDLGELASVGGQYEYCGCFVNKISKNLNIEDLMSVGIEVMKNSGNENAAIGALLENDIVAESIISCASSLFN
;
A
#
# COMPACT_ATOMS: atom_id res chain seq x y z
N MET A 1 -38.42 -29.84 6.74
CA MET A 1 -37.91 -28.47 6.45
C MET A 1 -36.82 -27.99 7.41
N LYS A 2 -36.86 -28.28 8.72
CA LYS A 2 -35.88 -27.77 9.71
C LYS A 2 -34.41 -28.20 9.47
N ILE A 3 -34.18 -29.45 9.07
CA ILE A 3 -32.81 -29.99 8.85
C ILE A 3 -32.14 -29.42 7.59
N ARG A 4 -32.90 -29.15 6.52
CA ARG A 4 -32.38 -28.52 5.30
C ARG A 4 -31.98 -27.05 5.55
N LEU A 5 -32.74 -26.36 6.40
CA LEU A 5 -32.43 -24.97 6.79
C LEU A 5 -31.17 -24.90 7.66
N LEU A 6 -30.99 -25.88 8.56
CA LEU A 6 -29.80 -25.99 9.41
C LEU A 6 -28.52 -26.22 8.58
N PHE A 7 -28.61 -27.07 7.55
CA PHE A 7 -27.49 -27.35 6.64
C PHE A 7 -27.07 -26.14 5.81
N ILE A 8 -28.02 -25.32 5.37
CA ILE A 8 -27.74 -24.10 4.62
C ILE A 8 -27.09 -23.05 5.55
N LEU A 9 -27.57 -22.95 6.79
CA LEU A 9 -27.01 -22.01 7.77
C LEU A 9 -25.58 -22.38 8.17
N THR A 10 -25.27 -23.67 8.36
CA THR A 10 -23.89 -24.11 8.62
C THR A 10 -23.00 -23.92 7.39
N LEU A 11 -23.53 -24.08 6.17
CA LEU A 11 -22.74 -23.83 4.96
C LEU A 11 -22.32 -22.35 4.87
N ILE A 12 -23.24 -21.41 5.07
CA ILE A 12 -22.98 -19.96 4.99
C ILE A 12 -21.94 -19.53 6.04
N LEU A 13 -22.02 -20.07 7.26
CA LEU A 13 -21.08 -19.73 8.35
C LEU A 13 -19.65 -20.26 8.12
N ASN A 14 -19.46 -21.30 7.30
CA ASN A 14 -18.14 -21.84 6.97
C ASN A 14 -17.50 -21.20 5.73
N PHE A 15 -18.26 -20.44 4.93
CA PHE A 15 -17.76 -19.72 3.75
C PHE A 15 -17.32 -18.29 4.04
N SER A 16 -17.61 -17.74 5.23
CA SER A 16 -17.21 -16.37 5.64
C SER A 16 -15.72 -16.20 5.92
N SER A 17 -14.91 -17.25 5.84
CA SER A 17 -13.47 -17.25 6.15
C SER A 17 -12.56 -17.36 4.92
N VAL A 18 -13.11 -17.17 3.71
CA VAL A 18 -12.33 -17.22 2.46
C VAL A 18 -12.34 -15.87 1.78
N SER A 19 -11.55 -14.91 2.27
CA SER A 19 -11.13 -13.75 1.47
C SER A 19 -10.03 -12.95 2.16
N ASP A 20 -8.91 -13.61 2.46
CA ASP A 20 -7.61 -12.94 2.49
C ASP A 20 -6.72 -13.67 1.49
N VAL A 21 -7.05 -13.54 0.21
CA VAL A 21 -6.00 -13.68 -0.81
C VAL A 21 -5.10 -12.49 -0.56
N ASN A 22 -4.12 -12.69 0.32
CA ASN A 22 -3.07 -11.71 0.60
C ASN A 22 -2.41 -11.41 -0.75
N SER A 23 -2.75 -10.27 -1.34
CA SER A 23 -2.27 -9.89 -2.64
C SER A 23 -0.83 -9.40 -2.49
N GLU A 24 0.09 -10.32 -2.32
CA GLU A 24 1.50 -10.00 -2.17
C GLU A 24 2.10 -9.66 -3.53
N ILE A 25 2.65 -8.45 -3.67
CA ILE A 25 3.47 -8.09 -4.83
C ILE A 25 4.84 -8.75 -4.65
N SER A 26 5.06 -9.84 -5.36
CA SER A 26 6.35 -10.56 -5.35
C SER A 26 7.31 -10.10 -6.46
N ASN A 27 6.87 -9.22 -7.37
CA ASN A 27 7.70 -8.71 -8.46
C ASN A 27 8.72 -7.69 -7.92
N LYS A 28 9.94 -8.18 -7.66
CA LYS A 28 11.06 -7.37 -7.18
C LYS A 28 11.37 -6.16 -8.06
N SER A 29 11.20 -6.26 -9.39
CA SER A 29 11.48 -5.13 -10.29
C SER A 29 10.54 -3.97 -9.99
N ILE A 30 9.25 -4.25 -9.80
CA ILE A 30 8.24 -3.22 -9.53
C ILE A 30 8.49 -2.59 -8.15
N LEU A 31 8.75 -3.42 -7.13
CA LEU A 31 9.08 -2.92 -5.79
C LEU A 31 10.34 -2.06 -5.78
N ASN A 32 11.34 -2.41 -6.59
CA ASN A 32 12.54 -1.59 -6.76
C ASN A 32 12.23 -0.24 -7.40
N GLU A 33 11.35 -0.16 -8.40
CA GLU A 33 10.95 1.13 -8.97
C GLU A 33 10.26 2.02 -7.95
N VAL A 34 9.35 1.47 -7.13
CA VAL A 34 8.71 2.21 -6.03
C VAL A 34 9.74 2.69 -5.02
N PHE A 35 10.68 1.82 -4.63
CA PHE A 35 11.75 2.18 -3.71
C PHE A 35 12.62 3.31 -4.27
N LEU A 36 13.06 3.18 -5.52
CA LEU A 36 13.92 4.17 -6.19
C LEU A 36 13.21 5.51 -6.36
N GLY A 37 11.92 5.50 -6.72
CA GLY A 37 11.11 6.72 -6.76
C GLY A 37 11.09 7.43 -5.40
N CYS A 38 10.95 6.67 -4.31
CA CYS A 38 10.93 7.22 -2.95
C CYS A 38 12.30 7.76 -2.48
N VAL A 39 13.40 7.04 -2.70
CA VAL A 39 14.73 7.47 -2.22
C VAL A 39 15.35 8.59 -3.06
N ASN A 40 14.87 8.79 -4.29
CA ASN A 40 15.33 9.87 -5.16
C ASN A 40 14.58 11.19 -4.93
N GLU A 41 13.51 11.18 -4.14
CA GLU A 41 12.84 12.41 -3.72
C GLU A 41 13.72 13.19 -2.73
N ASP A 42 13.77 14.50 -2.90
CA ASP A 42 14.54 15.37 -2.00
C ASP A 42 13.65 15.79 -0.82
N LEU A 43 13.80 15.08 0.30
CA LEU A 43 13.11 15.43 1.55
C LEU A 43 13.83 16.55 2.31
N GLY A 44 14.95 17.08 1.79
CA GLY A 44 15.72 18.14 2.43
C GLY A 44 16.14 17.78 3.86
N GLU A 45 16.01 18.75 4.77
CA GLU A 45 16.36 18.56 6.18
C GLU A 45 15.34 17.73 6.98
N LEU A 46 14.24 17.28 6.34
CA LEU A 46 13.23 16.46 7.02
C LEU A 46 13.73 15.04 7.36
N ALA A 47 14.76 14.55 6.65
CA ALA A 47 15.23 13.19 6.79
C ALA A 47 16.76 13.11 6.72
N SER A 48 17.36 12.30 7.61
CA SER A 48 18.73 11.85 7.39
C SER A 48 18.78 10.89 6.20
N VAL A 49 19.94 10.75 5.54
CA VAL A 49 20.10 9.76 4.46
C VAL A 49 19.70 8.36 4.94
N GLY A 50 20.09 7.96 6.15
CA GLY A 50 19.69 6.67 6.72
C GLY A 50 18.18 6.58 6.96
N GLY A 51 17.57 7.62 7.52
CA GLY A 51 16.14 7.69 7.80
C GLY A 51 15.28 7.63 6.53
N GLN A 52 15.71 8.24 5.43
CA GLN A 52 15.02 8.13 4.15
C GLN A 52 15.04 6.70 3.60
N TYR A 53 16.18 6.02 3.66
CA TYR A 53 16.26 4.62 3.22
C TYR A 53 15.39 3.70 4.10
N GLU A 54 15.36 3.93 5.41
CA GLU A 54 14.52 3.17 6.33
C GLU A 54 13.03 3.43 6.06
N TYR A 55 12.63 4.69 5.87
CA TYR A 55 11.27 5.07 5.49
C TYR A 55 10.83 4.40 4.18
N CYS A 56 11.62 4.53 3.11
CA CYS A 56 11.28 3.96 1.81
C CYS A 56 11.27 2.42 1.84
N GLY A 57 12.17 1.80 2.61
CA GLY A 57 12.17 0.36 2.82
C GLY A 57 10.93 -0.13 3.58
N CYS A 58 10.54 0.60 4.63
CA CYS A 58 9.31 0.35 5.38
C CYS A 58 8.08 0.47 4.48
N PHE A 59 7.99 1.56 3.71
CA PHE A 59 6.89 1.82 2.80
C PHE A 59 6.74 0.71 1.77
N VAL A 60 7.82 0.35 1.06
CA VAL A 60 7.78 -0.72 0.04
C VAL A 60 7.41 -2.08 0.64
N ASN A 61 7.89 -2.41 1.83
CA ASN A 61 7.51 -3.66 2.52
C ASN A 61 6.02 -3.68 2.92
N LYS A 62 5.43 -2.53 3.27
CA LYS A 62 4.00 -2.43 3.57
C LYS A 62 3.17 -2.56 2.28
N ILE A 63 3.56 -1.86 1.23
CA ILE A 63 2.93 -1.95 -0.09
C ILE A 63 2.99 -3.38 -0.62
N SER A 64 4.15 -4.04 -0.55
CA SER A 64 4.34 -5.38 -1.10
C SER A 64 3.44 -6.43 -0.44
N LYS A 65 3.08 -6.25 0.83
CA LYS A 65 2.29 -7.23 1.60
C LYS A 65 0.80 -7.00 1.54
N ASN A 66 0.38 -5.74 1.40
CA ASN A 66 -1.00 -5.36 1.65
C ASN A 66 -1.71 -4.81 0.41
N LEU A 67 -0.99 -4.40 -0.64
CA LEU A 67 -1.56 -3.82 -1.84
C LEU A 67 -1.37 -4.77 -3.03
N ASN A 68 -2.42 -4.99 -3.83
CA ASN A 68 -2.25 -5.74 -5.07
C ASN A 68 -1.59 -4.85 -6.15
N ILE A 69 -1.09 -5.49 -7.21
CA ILE A 69 -0.39 -4.77 -8.27
C ILE A 69 -1.30 -3.83 -9.08
N GLU A 70 -2.58 -4.18 -9.26
CA GLU A 70 -3.53 -3.37 -10.02
C GLU A 70 -3.82 -2.05 -9.28
N ASP A 71 -4.00 -2.12 -7.96
CA ASP A 71 -4.19 -0.96 -7.10
C ASP A 71 -2.94 -0.09 -7.04
N LEU A 72 -1.75 -0.69 -6.96
CA LEU A 72 -0.49 0.05 -7.03
C LEU A 72 -0.37 0.82 -8.36
N MET A 73 -0.71 0.17 -9.48
CA MET A 73 -0.72 0.82 -10.79
C MET A 73 -1.78 1.92 -10.89
N SER A 74 -2.96 1.70 -10.32
CA SER A 74 -4.04 2.67 -10.26
C SER A 74 -3.61 3.94 -9.52
N VAL A 75 -3.01 3.79 -8.34
CA VAL A 75 -2.44 4.90 -7.57
C VAL A 75 -1.38 5.64 -8.39
N GLY A 76 -0.45 4.93 -9.03
CA GLY A 76 0.56 5.53 -9.89
C GLY A 76 -0.04 6.34 -11.04
N ILE A 77 -1.11 5.84 -11.68
CA ILE A 77 -1.83 6.55 -12.74
C ILE A 77 -2.50 7.82 -12.22
N GLU A 78 -3.17 7.77 -11.07
CA GLU A 78 -3.82 8.96 -10.49
C GLU A 78 -2.80 10.03 -10.10
N VAL A 79 -1.64 9.63 -9.55
CA VAL A 79 -0.54 10.56 -9.28
C VAL A 79 -0.03 11.20 -10.57
N MET A 80 0.20 10.42 -11.63
CA MET A 80 0.65 10.94 -12.93
C MET A 80 -0.36 11.89 -13.58
N LYS A 81 -1.67 11.62 -13.48
CA LYS A 81 -2.72 12.53 -13.97
C LYS A 81 -2.67 13.89 -13.28
N ASN A 82 -2.25 13.90 -12.02
CA ASN A 82 -2.19 15.09 -11.19
C ASN A 82 -0.78 15.70 -11.09
N SER A 83 0.19 15.25 -11.90
CA SER A 83 1.59 15.68 -11.78
C SER A 83 1.82 17.18 -11.99
N GLY A 84 0.87 17.89 -12.61
CA GLY A 84 0.91 19.36 -12.74
C GLY A 84 0.45 20.13 -11.50
N ASN A 85 -0.04 19.44 -10.47
CA ASN A 85 -0.51 20.00 -9.21
C ASN A 85 -0.11 19.08 -8.05
N GLU A 86 0.96 19.45 -7.37
CA GLU A 86 1.54 18.70 -6.26
C GLU A 86 0.52 18.31 -5.18
N ASN A 87 -0.34 19.24 -4.76
CA ASN A 87 -1.36 18.95 -3.75
C ASN A 87 -2.38 17.90 -4.22
N ALA A 88 -2.72 17.91 -5.51
CA ALA A 88 -3.62 16.92 -6.08
C ALA A 88 -2.94 15.56 -6.25
N ALA A 89 -1.64 15.54 -6.58
CA ALA A 89 -0.85 14.31 -6.64
C ALA A 89 -0.68 13.67 -5.26
N ILE A 90 -0.43 14.48 -4.22
CA ILE A 90 -0.43 14.03 -2.82
C ILE A 90 -1.82 13.52 -2.44
N GLY A 91 -2.88 14.24 -2.80
CA GLY A 91 -4.27 13.80 -2.61
C GLY A 91 -4.52 12.41 -3.18
N ALA A 92 -4.10 12.16 -4.42
CA ALA A 92 -4.23 10.86 -5.08
C ALA A 92 -3.49 9.72 -4.38
N LEU A 93 -2.32 9.98 -3.77
CA LEU A 93 -1.64 8.99 -2.93
C LEU A 93 -2.47 8.64 -1.68
N LEU A 94 -3.08 9.66 -1.07
CA LEU A 94 -3.83 9.53 0.18
C LEU A 94 -5.23 8.95 0.02
N GLU A 95 -5.74 8.82 -1.21
CA GLU A 95 -7.03 8.17 -1.50
C GLU A 95 -7.01 6.65 -1.27
N ASN A 96 -5.82 6.03 -1.30
CA ASN A 96 -5.67 4.62 -0.99
C ASN A 96 -5.28 4.43 0.48
N ASP A 97 -6.18 3.82 1.27
CA ASP A 97 -5.98 3.65 2.72
C ASP A 97 -4.66 2.93 3.07
N ILE A 98 -4.25 1.93 2.27
CA ILE A 98 -3.00 1.19 2.51
C ILE A 98 -1.80 2.09 2.26
N VAL A 99 -1.81 2.89 1.19
CA VAL A 99 -0.75 3.86 0.90
C VAL A 99 -0.69 4.92 2.00
N ALA A 100 -1.83 5.51 2.37
CA ALA A 100 -1.91 6.50 3.43
C ALA A 100 -1.42 5.97 4.78
N GLU A 101 -1.85 4.78 5.19
CA GLU A 101 -1.40 4.13 6.43
C GLU A 101 0.11 3.81 6.36
N SER A 102 0.61 3.38 5.21
CA SER A 102 2.03 3.09 5.00
C SER A 102 2.88 4.36 5.17
N ILE A 103 2.45 5.50 4.62
CA ILE A 103 3.13 6.79 4.81
C ILE A 103 3.19 7.15 6.30
N ILE A 104 2.05 7.12 6.99
CA ILE A 104 1.96 7.53 8.41
C ILE A 104 2.77 6.59 9.31
N SER A 105 2.63 5.28 9.14
CA SER A 105 3.26 4.29 10.02
C SER A 105 4.77 4.19 9.82
N CYS A 106 5.29 4.52 8.63
CA CYS A 106 6.72 4.53 8.34
C CYS A 106 7.38 5.88 8.61
N ALA A 107 6.63 6.98 8.73
CA ALA A 107 7.17 8.33 8.88
C ALA A 107 8.04 8.51 10.13
N SER A 108 7.86 7.70 11.18
CA SER A 108 8.73 7.75 12.37
C SER A 108 10.20 7.50 12.04
N SER A 109 10.49 6.68 11.03
CA SER A 109 11.86 6.40 10.56
C SER A 109 12.56 7.61 9.95
N LEU A 110 11.83 8.64 9.53
CA LEU A 110 12.43 9.89 9.00
C LEU A 110 13.14 10.69 10.10
N PHE A 111 12.73 10.52 11.36
CA PHE A 111 13.20 11.29 12.50
C PHE A 111 14.16 10.52 13.42
N ASN A 112 14.54 9.29 13.03
CA ASN A 112 15.46 8.43 13.76
C ASN A 112 16.93 8.72 13.40
#